data_AF-A0A4E0RFB5-F1
#
_entry.id   AF-A0A4E0RFB5-F1
#
_cell.length_a   1.000
_cell.length_b   1.000
_cell.length_c   1.000
_cell.angle_alpha   90.00
_cell.angle_beta   90.00
_cell.angle_gamma   90.00
#
_symmetry.space_group_name_H-M   'P 1'
#
loop_
_entity.id
_entity.type
_entity.pdbx_description
1 polymer ?
#
loop_
_entity_poly.entity_id
_entity_poly.type
_entity_poly.pdbx_seq_one_letter_code
_entity_poly.pdbx_strand_id
1 'polypeptide(L)'
;MPKKSAKSDRKKKEEEEKKRQEEGISINKVFFTGKEAARILAEQEEKERQIKEREERHKRRITEKEELKKRKIELDETREILQEQRVRLEQLEAERRNEYSWKRYFRCDGSPNPSIEKEVNTFMSLWRMDETRLTMEEVMDESVHSLRLIDELRTLVADVGDNEEDNQTLITYRRVGLLEIDKEQSDNA
;
A
#
# COMPACT_ATOMS: atom_id res chain seq x y z
N MET A 1 -94.50 11.71 68.12
CA MET A 1 -93.09 11.28 68.30
C MET A 1 -92.71 10.32 67.15
N PRO A 2 -91.44 10.09 66.78
CA PRO A 2 -90.39 10.98 66.28
C PRO A 2 -89.86 10.54 64.88
N LYS A 3 -89.51 11.45 63.96
CA LYS A 3 -88.61 11.15 62.81
C LYS A 3 -87.68 12.33 62.52
N LYS A 4 -86.79 12.64 63.47
CA LYS A 4 -85.68 13.61 63.32
C LYS A 4 -84.41 12.98 62.69
N SER A 5 -84.38 11.67 62.42
CA SER A 5 -83.18 10.95 61.95
C SER A 5 -82.87 11.09 60.45
N ALA A 6 -83.88 11.18 59.59
CA ALA A 6 -83.68 11.14 58.13
C ALA A 6 -82.96 12.37 57.53
N LYS A 7 -82.98 13.53 58.21
CA LYS A 7 -82.25 14.74 57.76
C LYS A 7 -80.76 14.72 58.15
N SER A 8 -80.37 13.95 59.16
CA SER A 8 -78.98 13.85 59.64
C SER A 8 -78.15 12.93 58.74
N ASP A 9 -78.69 11.78 58.33
CA ASP A 9 -78.00 10.83 57.46
C ASP A 9 -77.82 11.34 56.03
N ARG A 10 -78.78 12.13 55.52
CA ARG A 10 -78.70 12.72 54.17
C ARG A 10 -77.58 13.77 54.06
N LYS A 11 -77.35 14.54 55.14
CA LYS A 11 -76.29 15.55 55.23
C LYS A 11 -74.89 14.94 55.32
N LYS A 12 -74.75 13.82 56.05
CA LYS A 12 -73.49 13.04 56.11
C LYS A 12 -73.11 12.42 54.76
N LYS A 13 -74.10 11.90 54.02
CA LYS A 13 -73.88 11.26 52.72
C LYS A 13 -73.41 12.27 51.66
N GLU A 14 -73.98 13.47 51.68
CA GLU A 14 -73.61 14.58 50.79
C GLU A 14 -72.21 15.15 51.11
N GLU A 15 -71.83 15.21 52.39
CA GLU A 15 -70.49 15.62 52.83
C GLU A 15 -69.41 14.57 52.48
N GLU A 16 -69.73 13.28 52.59
CA GLU A 16 -68.86 12.16 52.19
C GLU A 16 -68.68 12.08 50.66
N GLU A 17 -69.74 12.36 49.90
CA GLU A 17 -69.69 12.43 48.43
C GLU A 17 -68.89 13.65 47.95
N LYS A 18 -69.00 14.79 48.64
CA LYS A 18 -68.19 15.99 48.38
C LYS A 18 -66.71 15.76 48.70
N LYS A 19 -66.39 15.08 49.82
CA LYS A 19 -65.02 14.63 50.13
C LYS A 19 -64.46 13.68 49.07
N ARG A 20 -65.25 12.70 48.60
CA ARG A 20 -64.83 11.80 47.51
C ARG A 20 -64.59 12.52 46.19
N GLN A 21 -65.39 13.53 45.86
CA GLN A 21 -65.16 14.38 44.69
C GLN A 21 -63.89 15.23 44.84
N GLU A 22 -63.66 15.84 46.00
CA GLU A 22 -62.45 16.62 46.30
C GLU A 22 -61.18 15.75 46.28
N GLU A 23 -61.24 14.54 46.85
CA GLU A 23 -60.17 13.53 46.77
C GLU A 23 -59.91 13.08 45.33
N GLY A 24 -60.96 12.84 44.54
CA GLY A 24 -60.83 12.50 43.12
C GLY A 24 -60.21 13.63 42.29
N ILE A 25 -60.57 14.88 42.55
CA ILE A 25 -59.99 16.07 41.91
C ILE A 25 -58.52 16.23 42.31
N SER A 26 -58.19 16.00 43.59
CA SER A 26 -56.82 16.06 44.10
C SER A 26 -55.92 14.99 43.47
N ILE A 27 -56.37 13.73 43.44
CA ILE A 27 -55.64 12.61 42.82
C ILE A 27 -55.41 12.88 41.33
N ASN A 28 -56.43 13.37 40.62
CA ASN A 28 -56.31 13.65 39.19
C ASN A 28 -55.34 14.82 38.92
N LYS A 29 -55.36 15.85 39.77
CA LYS A 29 -54.40 16.96 39.70
C LYS A 29 -52.96 16.49 39.93
N VAL A 30 -52.73 15.67 40.96
CA VAL A 30 -51.41 15.09 41.25
C VAL A 30 -50.92 14.21 40.09
N PHE A 31 -51.82 13.40 39.51
CA PHE A 31 -51.51 12.57 38.36
C PHE A 31 -51.14 13.38 37.11
N PHE A 32 -51.89 14.44 36.80
CA PHE A 32 -51.58 15.34 35.69
C PHE A 32 -50.25 16.07 35.91
N THR A 33 -50.00 16.61 37.12
CA THR A 33 -48.72 17.25 37.44
C THR A 33 -47.55 16.27 37.40
N GLY A 34 -47.76 15.02 37.80
CA GLY A 34 -46.74 13.97 37.74
C GLY A 34 -46.41 13.55 36.30
N LYS A 35 -47.42 13.45 35.42
CA LYS A 35 -47.22 13.19 33.98
C LYS A 35 -46.48 14.33 33.29
N GLU A 36 -46.81 15.57 33.61
CA GLU A 36 -46.17 16.75 33.06
C GLU A 36 -44.71 16.87 33.54
N ALA A 37 -44.46 16.62 34.83
CA ALA A 37 -43.11 16.52 35.38
C ALA A 37 -42.29 15.39 34.73
N ALA A 38 -42.89 14.21 34.49
CA ALA A 38 -42.22 13.11 33.79
C ALA A 38 -41.87 13.46 32.33
N ARG A 39 -42.75 14.20 31.64
CA ARG A 39 -42.48 14.72 30.29
C ARG A 39 -41.31 15.71 30.26
N ILE A 40 -41.29 16.65 31.20
CA ILE A 40 -40.22 17.65 31.32
C ILE A 40 -38.88 16.96 31.63
N LEU A 41 -38.88 15.96 32.51
CA LEU A 41 -37.68 15.19 32.83
C LEU A 41 -37.16 14.40 31.62
N ALA A 42 -38.05 13.74 30.87
CA ALA A 42 -37.67 13.01 29.66
C ALA A 42 -37.09 13.94 28.57
N GLU A 43 -37.67 15.14 28.41
CA GLU A 43 -37.16 16.14 27.46
C GLU A 43 -35.77 16.68 27.89
N GLN A 44 -35.55 16.88 29.20
CA GLN A 44 -34.26 17.28 29.73
C GLN A 44 -33.20 16.18 29.53
N GLU A 45 -33.55 14.92 29.79
CA GLU A 45 -32.66 13.78 29.59
C GLU A 45 -32.28 13.59 28.11
N GLU A 46 -33.25 13.75 27.20
CA GLU A 46 -32.99 13.67 25.76
C GLU A 46 -32.07 14.81 25.28
N LYS A 47 -32.27 16.03 25.79
CA LYS A 47 -31.37 17.16 25.53
C LYS A 47 -29.96 16.89 26.05
N GLU A 48 -29.82 16.31 27.25
CA GLU A 48 -28.52 15.96 27.82
C GLU A 48 -27.80 14.88 27.00
N ARG A 49 -28.53 13.86 26.53
CA ARG A 49 -27.98 12.85 25.62
C ARG A 49 -27.50 13.46 24.31
N GLN A 50 -28.28 14.37 23.71
CA GLN A 50 -27.88 15.04 22.48
C GLN A 50 -26.64 15.92 22.66
N ILE A 51 -26.50 16.60 23.81
CA ILE A 51 -25.31 17.39 24.14
C ILE A 51 -24.08 16.47 24.26
N LYS A 52 -24.18 15.38 25.02
CA LYS A 52 -23.10 14.39 25.17
C LYS A 52 -22.68 13.80 23.82
N GLU A 53 -23.64 13.43 22.97
CA GLU A 53 -23.35 12.88 21.63
C GLU A 53 -22.64 13.92 20.72
N ARG A 54 -23.02 15.21 20.82
CA ARG A 54 -22.36 16.28 20.08
C ARG A 54 -20.93 16.51 20.57
N GLU A 55 -20.72 16.50 21.88
CA GLU A 55 -19.39 16.62 22.49
C GLU A 55 -18.48 15.45 22.11
N GLU A 56 -18.98 14.22 22.16
CA GLU A 56 -18.23 13.04 21.74
C GLU A 56 -17.88 13.10 20.25
N ARG A 57 -18.84 13.43 19.38
CA ARG A 57 -18.55 13.62 17.95
C ARG A 57 -17.51 14.70 17.73
N HIS A 58 -17.57 15.79 18.49
CA HIS A 58 -16.58 16.86 18.38
C HIS A 58 -15.20 16.39 18.80
N LYS A 59 -15.08 15.69 19.94
CA LYS A 59 -13.81 15.09 20.40
C LYS A 59 -13.24 14.12 19.37
N ARG A 60 -14.07 13.21 18.83
CA ARG A 60 -13.66 12.25 17.78
C ARG A 60 -13.14 12.96 16.52
N ARG A 61 -13.80 14.04 16.09
CA ARG A 61 -13.33 14.84 14.93
C ARG A 61 -11.99 15.53 15.18
N ILE A 62 -11.74 15.98 16.41
CA ILE A 62 -10.46 16.59 16.78
C ILE A 62 -9.35 15.54 16.75
N THR A 63 -9.56 14.40 17.41
CA THR A 63 -8.57 13.31 17.46
C THR A 63 -8.28 12.75 16.07
N GLU A 64 -9.30 12.57 15.24
CA GLU A 64 -9.13 12.10 13.85
C GLU A 64 -8.32 13.09 13.01
N LYS A 65 -8.54 14.41 13.18
CA LYS A 65 -7.73 15.43 12.51
C LYS A 65 -6.28 15.42 12.96
N GLU A 66 -6.02 15.18 14.25
CA GLU A 66 -4.66 15.06 14.78
C GLU A 66 -3.96 13.79 14.28
N GLU A 67 -4.66 12.66 14.25
CA GLU A 67 -4.15 11.41 13.67
C GLU A 67 -3.83 11.56 12.18
N LEU A 68 -4.71 12.20 11.40
CA LEU A 68 -4.46 12.45 9.98
C LEU A 68 -3.22 13.32 9.75
N LYS A 69 -2.96 14.30 10.62
CA LYS A 69 -1.73 15.11 10.55
C LYS A 69 -0.49 14.25 10.82
N LYS A 70 -0.54 13.39 11.84
CA LYS A 70 0.57 12.47 12.16
C LYS A 70 0.85 11.51 11.01
N ARG A 71 -0.19 10.84 10.51
CA ARG A 71 -0.09 9.92 9.35
C ARG A 71 0.47 10.62 8.13
N LYS A 72 0.11 11.89 7.90
CA LYS A 72 0.66 12.66 6.78
C LYS A 72 2.18 12.87 6.93
N ILE A 73 2.64 13.24 8.13
CA ILE A 73 4.07 13.41 8.40
C ILE A 73 4.81 12.08 8.22
N GLU A 74 4.30 10.99 8.81
CA GLU A 74 4.88 9.64 8.68
C GLU A 74 4.96 9.19 7.21
N LEU A 75 3.93 9.50 6.40
CA LEU A 75 3.93 9.21 4.96
C LEU A 75 4.97 10.05 4.21
N ASP A 76 5.09 11.33 4.52
CA ASP A 76 6.07 12.23 3.90
C ASP A 76 7.51 11.79 4.24
N GLU A 77 7.78 11.42 5.50
CA GLU A 77 9.06 10.85 5.95
C GLU A 77 9.38 9.53 5.24
N THR A 78 8.40 8.62 5.15
CA THR A 78 8.58 7.35 4.45
C THR A 78 8.88 7.57 2.97
N ARG A 79 8.21 8.54 2.34
CA ARG A 79 8.44 8.89 0.94
C ARG A 79 9.84 9.46 0.73
N GLU A 80 10.32 10.29 1.63
CA GLU A 80 11.67 10.84 1.59
C GLU A 80 12.73 9.73 1.67
N ILE A 81 12.59 8.81 2.63
CA ILE A 81 13.49 7.65 2.77
C ILE A 81 13.47 6.80 1.50
N LEU A 82 12.29 6.46 0.96
CA LEU A 82 12.20 5.66 -0.26
C LEU A 82 12.83 6.36 -1.46
N GLN A 83 12.68 7.69 -1.56
CA GLN A 83 13.31 8.46 -2.63
C GLN A 83 14.83 8.47 -2.49
N GLU A 84 15.37 8.67 -1.27
CA GLU A 84 16.80 8.60 -1.01
C GLU A 84 17.37 7.21 -1.35
N GLN A 85 16.69 6.14 -0.92
CA GLN A 85 17.11 4.78 -1.24
C GLN A 85 17.08 4.50 -2.73
N ARG A 86 16.06 4.98 -3.46
CA ARG A 86 16.01 4.83 -4.92
C ARG A 86 17.21 5.50 -5.60
N VAL A 87 17.50 6.76 -5.25
CA VAL A 87 18.65 7.49 -5.81
C VAL A 87 19.96 6.79 -5.46
N ARG A 88 20.10 6.28 -4.23
CA ARG A 88 21.28 5.53 -3.81
C ARG A 88 21.45 4.23 -4.58
N LEU A 89 20.37 3.50 -4.85
CA LEU A 89 20.40 2.29 -5.67
C LEU A 89 20.84 2.60 -7.10
N GLU A 90 20.25 3.64 -7.72
CA GLU A 90 20.64 4.10 -9.06
C GLU A 90 22.14 4.46 -9.12
N GLN A 91 22.67 5.14 -8.09
CA GLN A 91 24.10 5.47 -7.99
C GLN A 91 24.97 4.21 -7.89
N LEU A 92 24.61 3.26 -7.02
CA LEU A 92 25.36 2.01 -6.86
C LEU A 92 25.37 1.17 -8.15
N GLU A 93 24.25 1.13 -8.86
CA GLU A 93 24.17 0.46 -10.16
C GLU A 93 25.08 1.13 -11.20
N ALA A 94 25.08 2.47 -11.24
CA ALA A 94 25.93 3.23 -12.15
C ALA A 94 27.42 3.05 -11.81
N GLU A 95 27.79 3.08 -10.53
CA GLU A 95 29.15 2.82 -10.04
C GLU A 95 29.61 1.41 -10.45
N ARG A 96 28.78 0.39 -10.25
CA ARG A 96 29.07 -0.98 -10.66
C ARG A 96 29.26 -1.12 -12.18
N ARG A 97 28.38 -0.51 -12.98
CA ARG A 97 28.52 -0.51 -14.46
C ARG A 97 29.81 0.19 -14.92
N ASN A 98 30.16 1.30 -14.27
CA ASN A 98 31.38 2.04 -14.54
C ASN A 98 32.62 1.22 -14.14
N GLU A 99 32.61 0.61 -12.96
CA GLU A 99 33.71 -0.26 -12.49
C GLU A 99 33.93 -1.44 -13.43
N TYR A 100 32.85 -2.10 -13.89
CA TYR A 100 32.94 -3.15 -14.91
C TYR A 100 33.60 -2.63 -16.19
N SER A 101 33.14 -1.49 -16.70
CA SER A 101 33.69 -0.87 -17.92
C SER A 101 35.17 -0.54 -17.78
N TRP A 102 35.59 -0.01 -16.62
CA TRP A 102 37.00 0.27 -16.33
C TRP A 102 37.84 -1.01 -16.24
N LYS A 103 37.39 -2.02 -15.50
CA LYS A 103 38.07 -3.31 -15.39
C LYS A 103 38.25 -3.94 -16.77
N ARG A 104 37.22 -3.86 -17.61
CA ARG A 104 37.27 -4.35 -18.99
C ARG A 104 38.30 -3.59 -19.83
N TYR A 105 38.30 -2.27 -19.74
CA TYR A 105 39.26 -1.42 -20.46
C TYR A 105 40.72 -1.74 -20.11
N PHE A 106 41.02 -2.05 -18.85
CA PHE A 106 42.38 -2.38 -18.40
C PHE A 106 42.81 -3.84 -18.61
N ARG A 107 41.89 -4.75 -18.96
CA ARG A 107 42.15 -6.20 -19.00
C ARG A 107 43.16 -6.61 -20.07
N CYS A 108 43.29 -5.84 -21.17
CA CYS A 108 44.31 -5.97 -22.22
C CYS A 108 44.60 -7.42 -22.70
N ASP A 109 43.62 -8.31 -22.64
CA ASP A 109 43.79 -9.75 -22.92
C ASP A 109 43.32 -10.15 -24.33
N GLY A 110 42.96 -9.16 -25.16
CA GLY A 110 42.46 -9.37 -26.52
C GLY A 110 41.07 -10.00 -26.59
N SER A 111 40.40 -10.24 -25.46
CA SER A 111 39.07 -10.84 -25.44
C SER A 111 37.99 -9.82 -25.83
N PRO A 112 36.97 -10.22 -26.63
CA PRO A 112 35.89 -9.33 -27.05
C PRO A 112 34.99 -8.96 -25.86
N ASN A 113 34.57 -7.70 -25.76
CA ASN A 113 33.64 -7.29 -24.71
C ASN A 113 32.24 -7.87 -24.97
N PRO A 114 31.70 -8.72 -24.07
CA PRO A 114 30.39 -9.33 -24.27
C PRO A 114 29.23 -8.32 -24.25
N SER A 115 29.44 -7.11 -23.71
CA SER A 115 28.41 -6.06 -23.77
C SER A 115 28.32 -5.37 -25.14
N ILE A 116 29.26 -5.63 -26.06
CA ILE A 116 29.33 -5.01 -27.38
C ILE A 116 29.09 -6.07 -28.45
N GLU A 117 27.88 -6.06 -29.02
CA GLU A 117 27.44 -7.04 -30.03
C GLU A 117 28.40 -7.17 -31.22
N LYS A 118 28.94 -6.05 -31.71
CA LYS A 118 29.87 -6.07 -32.84
C LYS A 118 31.18 -6.80 -32.53
N GLU A 119 31.69 -6.67 -31.30
CA GLU A 119 32.93 -7.33 -30.90
C GLU A 119 32.73 -8.84 -30.81
N VAL A 120 31.62 -9.28 -30.21
CA VAL A 120 31.27 -10.71 -30.13
C VAL A 120 31.06 -11.31 -31.53
N ASN A 121 30.29 -10.64 -32.40
CA ASN A 121 30.05 -11.13 -33.76
C ASN A 121 31.35 -11.20 -34.59
N THR A 122 32.25 -10.24 -34.40
CA THR A 122 33.56 -10.25 -35.05
C THR A 122 34.40 -11.41 -34.55
N PHE A 123 34.44 -11.63 -33.22
CA PHE A 123 35.11 -12.78 -32.62
C PHE A 123 34.58 -14.11 -33.16
N MET A 124 33.25 -14.31 -33.18
CA MET A 124 32.62 -15.54 -33.70
C MET A 124 32.94 -15.76 -35.19
N SER A 125 32.96 -14.69 -35.99
CA SER A 125 33.30 -14.77 -37.40
C SER A 125 34.77 -15.15 -37.62
N LEU A 126 35.69 -14.49 -36.90
CA LEU A 126 37.12 -14.80 -36.94
C LEU A 126 37.38 -16.23 -36.47
N TRP A 127 36.71 -16.66 -35.41
CA TRP A 127 36.75 -18.04 -34.92
C TRP A 127 36.35 -19.01 -36.04
N ARG A 128 35.19 -18.84 -36.68
CA ARG A 128 34.77 -19.74 -37.77
C ARG A 128 35.70 -19.74 -38.98
N MET A 129 36.31 -18.61 -39.31
CA MET A 129 37.22 -18.49 -40.45
C MET A 129 38.62 -19.04 -40.18
N ASP A 130 38.95 -19.31 -38.92
CA ASP A 130 40.27 -19.80 -38.54
C ASP A 130 40.40 -21.31 -38.77
N GLU A 131 40.87 -21.65 -39.97
CA GLU A 131 41.21 -23.01 -40.39
C GLU A 131 42.59 -23.47 -39.88
N THR A 132 43.33 -22.63 -39.15
CA THR A 132 44.73 -22.91 -38.72
C THR A 132 44.83 -23.69 -37.42
N ARG A 133 43.70 -24.08 -36.83
CA ARG A 133 43.65 -24.90 -35.62
C ARG A 133 43.99 -26.35 -35.94
N LEU A 134 45.17 -26.76 -35.52
CA LEU A 134 45.76 -28.04 -35.91
C LEU A 134 45.77 -29.05 -34.75
N THR A 135 45.60 -28.59 -33.50
CA THR A 135 45.71 -29.42 -32.31
C THR A 135 44.46 -29.37 -31.42
N MET A 136 44.27 -30.42 -30.61
CA MET A 136 43.17 -30.48 -29.64
C MET A 136 43.38 -29.48 -28.49
N GLU A 137 44.64 -29.24 -28.08
CA GLU A 137 44.96 -28.27 -27.03
C GLU A 137 44.51 -26.85 -27.41
N GLU A 138 44.77 -26.40 -28.64
CA GLU A 138 44.34 -25.08 -29.13
C GLU A 138 42.81 -24.92 -29.07
N VAL A 139 42.08 -25.96 -29.49
CA VAL A 139 40.60 -25.95 -29.44
C VAL A 139 40.08 -25.91 -28.00
N MET A 140 40.72 -26.64 -27.08
CA MET A 140 40.33 -26.63 -25.66
C MET A 140 40.57 -25.26 -25.00
N ASP A 141 41.73 -24.63 -25.26
CA ASP A 141 42.06 -23.33 -24.69
C ASP A 141 41.09 -22.22 -25.16
N GLU A 142 40.75 -22.22 -26.45
CA GLU A 142 39.74 -21.31 -26.98
C GLU A 142 38.33 -21.60 -26.44
N SER A 143 37.98 -22.87 -26.24
CA SER A 143 36.70 -23.24 -25.65
C SER A 143 36.57 -22.71 -24.22
N VAL A 144 37.65 -22.77 -23.42
CA VAL A 144 37.69 -22.16 -22.09
C VAL A 144 37.51 -20.65 -22.17
N HIS A 145 38.11 -19.99 -23.17
CA HIS A 145 37.94 -18.56 -23.39
C HIS A 145 36.48 -18.19 -23.70
N SER A 146 35.84 -18.91 -24.61
CA SER A 146 34.43 -18.72 -24.96
C SER A 146 33.49 -18.97 -23.77
N LEU A 147 33.78 -19.98 -22.93
CA LEU A 147 33.00 -20.23 -21.73
C LEU A 147 33.09 -19.08 -20.72
N ARG A 148 34.26 -18.43 -20.58
CA ARG A 148 34.41 -17.24 -19.74
C ARG A 148 33.59 -16.07 -20.27
N LEU A 149 33.55 -15.87 -21.59
CA LEU A 149 32.75 -14.82 -22.22
C LEU A 149 31.24 -15.07 -22.02
N ILE A 150 30.79 -16.33 -22.09
CA ILE A 150 29.40 -16.70 -21.82
C ILE A 150 29.04 -16.44 -20.36
N ASP A 151 29.93 -16.77 -19.42
CA ASP A 151 29.71 -16.51 -17.99
C ASP A 151 29.62 -15.00 -17.70
N GLU A 152 30.53 -14.22 -18.30
CA GLU A 152 30.53 -12.76 -18.21
C GLU A 152 29.23 -12.16 -18.79
N LEU A 153 28.79 -12.61 -19.97
CA LEU A 153 27.51 -12.19 -20.54
C LEU A 153 26.31 -12.56 -19.66
N ARG A 154 26.31 -13.75 -19.04
CA ARG A 154 25.25 -14.17 -18.12
C ARG A 154 25.20 -13.28 -16.88
N THR A 155 26.35 -12.92 -16.31
CA THR A 155 26.40 -11.98 -15.18
C THR A 155 25.85 -10.62 -15.57
N LEU A 156 26.23 -10.09 -16.75
CA LEU A 156 25.69 -8.83 -17.26
C LEU A 156 24.17 -8.89 -17.46
N VAL A 157 23.64 -9.98 -18.04
CA VAL A 157 22.20 -10.17 -18.26
C VAL A 157 21.44 -10.27 -16.94
N ALA A 158 21.99 -10.95 -15.93
CA ALA A 158 21.39 -11.02 -14.60
C ALA A 158 21.42 -9.68 -13.86
N ASP A 159 22.36 -8.82 -14.23
CA ASP A 159 22.57 -7.49 -13.66
C ASP A 159 21.70 -6.39 -14.30
N VAL A 160 21.00 -6.70 -15.41
CA VAL A 160 20.06 -5.80 -16.07
C VAL A 160 18.78 -5.68 -15.23
N GLY A 161 18.42 -4.46 -14.84
CA GLY A 161 17.17 -4.16 -14.14
C GLY A 161 15.93 -4.18 -15.04
N ASP A 162 14.76 -3.90 -14.47
CA ASP A 162 13.47 -3.91 -15.20
C ASP A 162 13.10 -2.57 -15.85
N ASN A 163 13.99 -1.57 -15.82
CA ASN A 163 13.73 -0.25 -16.37
C ASN A 163 13.76 -0.25 -17.92
N GLU A 164 13.12 0.72 -18.56
CA GLU A 164 13.01 0.78 -20.04
C GLU A 164 14.37 0.77 -20.76
N GLU A 165 15.36 1.48 -20.20
CA GLU A 165 16.73 1.55 -20.75
C GLU A 165 17.50 0.23 -20.57
N ASP A 166 17.21 -0.45 -19.45
CA ASP A 166 17.75 -1.77 -19.13
C ASP A 166 17.09 -2.84 -20.04
N ASN A 167 15.79 -2.71 -20.37
CA ASN A 167 15.10 -3.57 -21.33
C ASN A 167 15.69 -3.47 -22.74
N GLN A 168 16.04 -2.27 -23.20
CA GLN A 168 16.71 -2.10 -24.49
C GLN A 168 18.11 -2.73 -24.51
N THR A 169 18.81 -2.66 -23.37
CA THR A 169 20.12 -3.30 -23.15
C THR A 169 19.99 -4.84 -23.15
N LEU A 170 18.95 -5.37 -22.49
CA LEU A 170 18.60 -6.79 -22.48
C LEU A 170 18.32 -7.32 -23.90
N ILE A 171 17.62 -6.55 -24.73
CA ILE A 171 17.35 -6.90 -26.13
C ILE A 171 18.66 -7.02 -26.90
N THR A 172 19.60 -6.10 -26.71
CA THR A 172 20.93 -6.16 -27.33
C THR A 172 21.69 -7.41 -26.87
N TYR A 173 21.72 -7.71 -25.56
CA TYR A 173 22.40 -8.89 -25.03
C TYR A 173 21.77 -10.21 -25.49
N ARG A 174 20.43 -10.28 -25.58
CA ARG A 174 19.72 -11.44 -26.15
C ARG A 174 19.98 -11.60 -27.64
N ARG A 175 20.09 -10.49 -28.38
CA ARG A 175 20.39 -10.48 -29.81
C ARG A 175 21.79 -11.03 -30.08
N VAL A 176 22.79 -10.71 -29.25
CA VAL A 176 24.12 -11.34 -29.28
C VAL A 176 24.04 -12.88 -29.20
N GLY A 177 23.10 -13.41 -28.41
CA GLY A 177 22.88 -14.86 -28.30
C GLY A 177 22.07 -15.50 -29.44
N LEU A 178 21.41 -14.71 -30.29
CA LEU A 178 20.42 -15.22 -31.27
C LEU A 178 20.75 -14.92 -32.74
N LEU A 179 21.59 -13.92 -33.05
CA LEU A 179 21.81 -13.47 -34.43
C LEU A 179 22.50 -14.48 -35.38
N GLU A 180 22.99 -15.59 -34.85
CA GLU A 180 23.66 -16.61 -35.68
C GLU A 180 22.82 -17.87 -35.90
N ILE A 181 21.80 -18.12 -35.06
CA ILE A 181 20.89 -19.25 -35.26
C ILE A 181 19.96 -19.00 -36.46
N ASP A 182 19.55 -17.74 -36.67
CA ASP A 182 18.61 -17.39 -37.74
C ASP A 182 19.28 -17.27 -39.12
N LYS A 183 20.59 -17.02 -39.21
CA LYS A 183 21.29 -17.00 -40.51
C LYS A 183 21.50 -18.40 -41.08
N GLU A 184 21.81 -19.40 -40.26
CA GLU A 184 21.98 -20.78 -40.73
C GLU A 184 20.67 -21.42 -41.24
N GLN A 185 19.50 -20.91 -40.81
CA GLN A 185 18.20 -21.37 -41.32
C GLN A 185 17.76 -20.67 -42.62
N SER A 186 18.26 -19.46 -42.90
CA SER A 186 17.94 -18.74 -44.14
C SER A 186 18.79 -19.18 -45.33
N ASP A 187 20.01 -19.68 -45.10
CA ASP A 187 20.92 -20.10 -46.17
C ASP A 187 20.74 -21.58 -46.57
N ASN A 188 19.86 -22.32 -45.87
CA ASN A 188 19.48 -23.71 -46.15
C ASN A 188 18.04 -23.88 -46.68
N ALA A 189 17.39 -22.79 -47.13
CA ALA A 189 16.04 -22.78 -47.70
C ALA A 189 16.03 -22.41 -49.19
#